data_AF-A0A0N0AVU7-F1
#
_entry.id   AF-A0A0N0AVU7-F1
#
_cell.length_a   1.000
_cell.length_b   1.000
_cell.length_c   1.000
_cell.angle_alpha   90.00
_cell.angle_beta   90.00
_cell.angle_gamma   90.00
#
_symmetry.space_group_name_H-M   'P 1'
#
loop_
_entity.id
_entity.type
_entity.pdbx_description
1 polymer ?
#
loop_
_entity_poly.entity_id
_entity_poly.type
_entity_poly.pdbx_seq_one_letter_code
_entity_poly.pdbx_strand_id
1 'polypeptide(L)'
;TGNDWIEAAFRAARAADPNAKLCYNDYNTDDWTHAKTQAVYRMVQDFKQRGVPIDCVGLQSHFNSQSPVPGNYQTTLSSFAALGVDVQITELDIEGSGSAQVSNYERVVKACLAVTRCTGITVWGIRDTDSWRASGTPLLFDGSGNKKAA
;
A
#
# COMPACT_ATOMS: atom_id res chain seq x y z
N THR A 1 -0.09 -7.72 27.63
CA THR A 1 -1.09 -6.64 27.89
C THR A 1 -2.07 -6.48 26.73
N GLY A 2 -2.14 -7.44 25.80
CA GLY A 2 -3.07 -7.34 24.66
C GLY A 2 -2.65 -6.30 23.62
N ASN A 3 -1.49 -5.64 23.80
CA ASN A 3 -0.88 -4.71 22.84
C ASN A 3 0.34 -5.34 22.14
N ASP A 4 0.75 -6.52 22.58
CA ASP A 4 1.91 -7.29 22.14
C ASP A 4 1.58 -8.32 21.06
N TRP A 5 0.30 -8.51 20.73
CA TRP A 5 -0.13 -9.57 19.81
C TRP A 5 0.37 -9.36 18.37
N ILE A 6 0.52 -8.10 17.92
CA ILE A 6 1.05 -7.81 16.58
C ILE A 6 2.50 -8.32 16.50
N GLU A 7 3.34 -7.97 17.48
CA GLU A 7 4.71 -8.48 17.56
C GLU A 7 4.73 -10.01 17.69
N ALA A 8 3.87 -10.58 18.53
CA ALA A 8 3.77 -12.03 18.70
C ALA A 8 3.46 -12.73 17.37
N ALA A 9 2.58 -12.15 16.54
CA ALA A 9 2.26 -12.68 15.21
C ALA A 9 3.48 -12.64 14.28
N PHE A 10 4.24 -11.54 14.23
CA PHE A 10 5.47 -11.47 13.43
C PHE A 10 6.52 -12.49 13.89
N ARG A 11 6.74 -12.61 15.20
CA ARG A 11 7.69 -13.60 15.75
C ARG A 11 7.25 -15.03 15.47
N ALA A 12 5.97 -15.34 15.63
CA ALA A 12 5.41 -16.65 15.31
C ALA A 12 5.55 -16.97 13.81
N ALA A 13 5.22 -16.03 12.93
CA ALA A 13 5.37 -16.20 11.49
C ALA A 13 6.83 -16.45 11.09
N ARG A 14 7.78 -15.70 11.67
CA ARG A 14 9.22 -15.92 11.43
C ARG A 14 9.70 -17.28 11.94
N ALA A 15 9.17 -17.75 13.07
CA ALA A 15 9.51 -19.07 13.60
C ALA A 15 8.97 -20.20 12.72
N ALA A 16 7.81 -20.00 12.07
CA ALA A 16 7.21 -20.97 11.17
C ALA A 16 7.91 -21.02 9.80
N ASP A 17 8.28 -19.87 9.23
CA ASP A 17 9.05 -19.79 7.99
C ASP A 17 10.10 -18.66 8.06
N PRO A 18 11.38 -19.02 8.30
CA PRO A 18 12.47 -18.05 8.34
C PRO A 18 12.74 -17.33 7.02
N ASN A 19 12.27 -17.84 5.88
CA ASN A 19 12.57 -17.29 4.54
C ASN A 19 11.45 -16.42 3.97
N ALA A 20 10.24 -16.49 4.53
CA ALA A 20 9.13 -15.66 4.11
C ALA A 20 9.41 -14.17 4.36
N LYS A 21 8.95 -13.30 3.44
CA LYS A 21 8.88 -11.85 3.71
C LYS A 21 7.64 -11.56 4.55
N LEU A 22 7.82 -10.90 5.69
CA LEU A 22 6.75 -10.55 6.61
C LEU A 22 6.39 -9.08 6.49
N CYS A 23 5.20 -8.80 5.98
CA CYS A 23 4.69 -7.44 5.79
C CYS A 23 3.58 -7.09 6.78
N TYR A 24 3.56 -5.85 7.25
CA TYR A 24 2.34 -5.24 7.77
C TYR A 24 1.55 -4.63 6.61
N ASN A 25 0.23 -4.83 6.51
CA ASN A 25 -0.59 -4.34 5.39
C ASN A 25 -1.83 -3.60 5.91
N ASP A 26 -2.12 -2.40 5.40
CA ASP A 26 -3.28 -1.62 5.83
C ASP A 26 -3.73 -0.55 4.80
N TYR A 27 -4.97 -0.08 4.91
CA TYR A 27 -5.52 1.06 4.15
C TYR A 27 -5.43 2.37 4.93
N ASN A 28 -5.57 3.49 4.22
CA ASN A 28 -5.53 4.85 4.78
C ASN A 28 -4.21 5.14 5.51
N THR A 29 -3.13 4.52 5.05
CA THR A 29 -1.75 4.73 5.49
C THR A 29 -0.90 5.41 4.41
N ASP A 30 -1.58 6.09 3.48
CA ASP A 30 -1.02 6.61 2.23
C ASP A 30 -0.58 8.09 2.34
N ASP A 31 -1.23 8.87 3.19
CA ASP A 31 -0.90 10.28 3.42
C ASP A 31 0.01 10.43 4.65
N TRP A 32 1.19 11.02 4.45
CA TRP A 32 2.21 11.17 5.48
C TRP A 32 1.71 11.95 6.71
N THR A 33 0.78 12.88 6.53
CA THR A 33 0.27 13.74 7.62
C THR A 33 -0.83 13.10 8.45
N HIS A 34 -1.39 11.97 8.00
CA HIS A 34 -2.50 11.31 8.69
C HIS A 34 -2.04 10.60 9.97
N ALA A 35 -2.88 10.66 11.00
CA ALA A 35 -2.62 10.03 12.29
C ALA A 35 -2.41 8.50 12.18
N LYS A 36 -3.18 7.82 11.31
CA LYS A 36 -3.04 6.38 11.08
C LYS A 36 -1.68 6.03 10.47
N THR A 37 -1.27 6.74 9.41
CA THR A 37 0.06 6.61 8.81
C THR A 37 1.17 6.81 9.84
N GLN A 38 1.07 7.85 10.66
CA GLN A 38 2.05 8.14 11.71
C GLN A 38 2.08 7.07 12.82
N ALA A 39 0.94 6.49 13.18
CA ALA A 39 0.87 5.39 14.14
C ALA A 39 1.56 4.13 13.60
N VAL A 40 1.29 3.77 12.34
CA VAL A 40 1.94 2.62 11.67
C VAL A 40 3.45 2.86 11.53
N TYR A 41 3.87 4.06 11.12
CA TYR A 41 5.29 4.43 11.05
C TYR A 41 6.00 4.22 12.40
N ARG A 42 5.41 4.70 13.51
CA ARG A 42 5.98 4.52 14.85
C ARG A 42 6.02 3.05 15.28
N MET A 43 5.00 2.26 14.94
CA MET A 43 5.00 0.82 15.21
C MET A 43 6.13 0.12 14.47
N VAL A 44 6.30 0.39 13.18
CA VAL A 44 7.38 -0.19 12.37
C VAL A 44 8.75 0.25 12.92
N GLN A 45 8.89 1.52 13.27
CA GLN A 45 10.13 2.05 13.86
C GLN A 45 10.48 1.34 15.18
N ASP A 46 9.52 1.19 16.09
CA ASP A 46 9.69 0.45 17.35
C ASP A 46 10.08 -1.02 17.11
N PHE A 47 9.40 -1.68 16.17
CA PHE A 47 9.67 -3.06 15.81
C PHE A 47 11.09 -3.25 15.27
N LYS A 48 11.55 -2.35 14.40
CA LYS A 48 12.94 -2.36 13.90
C LYS A 48 13.94 -2.14 15.04
N GLN A 49 13.67 -1.22 15.97
CA GLN A 49 14.55 -0.95 17.12
C GLN A 49 14.66 -2.15 18.08
N ARG A 50 13.58 -2.90 18.27
CA ARG A 50 13.52 -4.05 19.19
C ARG A 50 13.77 -5.40 18.52
N GLY A 51 14.14 -5.43 17.24
CA GLY A 51 14.41 -6.67 16.51
C GLY A 51 13.18 -7.56 16.33
N VAL A 52 11.99 -6.98 16.18
CA VAL A 52 10.79 -7.70 15.72
C VAL A 52 10.94 -7.94 14.21
N PRO A 53 10.69 -9.16 13.70
CA PRO A 53 10.99 -9.51 12.31
C PRO A 53 9.92 -8.93 11.36
N ILE A 54 10.07 -7.67 10.99
CA ILE A 54 9.27 -7.00 9.95
C ILE A 54 10.17 -6.62 8.77
N ASP A 55 9.78 -7.07 7.58
CA ASP A 55 10.54 -6.90 6.35
C ASP A 55 9.93 -5.84 5.44
N CYS A 56 8.61 -5.65 5.50
CA CYS A 56 7.89 -4.78 4.58
C CYS A 56 6.67 -4.09 5.20
N VAL A 57 6.24 -3.01 4.54
CA VAL A 57 4.94 -2.36 4.75
C VAL A 57 4.19 -2.33 3.42
N GLY A 58 3.00 -2.90 3.40
CA GLY A 58 2.03 -2.85 2.32
C GLY A 58 1.07 -1.68 2.53
N LEU A 59 0.97 -0.81 1.54
CA LEU A 59 -0.07 0.20 1.45
C LEU A 59 -1.14 -0.34 0.49
N GLN A 60 -2.37 -0.51 0.99
CA GLN A 60 -3.47 -0.99 0.15
C GLN A 60 -3.76 -0.01 -0.98
N SER A 61 -3.71 1.30 -0.71
CA SER A 61 -3.82 2.35 -1.73
C SER A 61 -5.13 2.32 -2.53
N HIS A 62 -6.23 2.19 -1.79
CA HIS A 62 -7.60 2.35 -2.27
C HIS A 62 -7.98 3.83 -2.35
N PHE A 63 -8.09 4.38 -3.56
CA PHE A 63 -8.35 5.81 -3.76
C PHE A 63 -9.75 6.10 -4.33
N ASN A 64 -10.31 7.25 -3.97
CA ASN A 64 -11.56 7.82 -4.50
C ASN A 64 -11.61 9.34 -4.27
N SER A 65 -12.77 9.97 -4.47
CA SER A 65 -12.95 11.42 -4.25
C SER A 65 -12.84 11.86 -2.79
N GLN A 66 -13.13 10.97 -1.83
CA GLN A 66 -13.04 11.23 -0.38
C GLN A 66 -11.65 10.91 0.18
N SER A 67 -10.94 9.98 -0.44
CA SER A 67 -9.55 9.60 -0.14
C SER A 67 -8.73 9.66 -1.43
N PRO A 68 -8.35 10.86 -1.91
CA PRO A 68 -7.60 11.00 -3.16
C PRO A 68 -6.14 10.58 -2.98
N VAL A 69 -5.43 10.30 -4.08
CA VAL A 69 -3.98 10.09 -4.07
C VAL A 69 -3.31 11.32 -3.44
N PRO A 70 -2.66 11.19 -2.27
CA PRO A 70 -2.19 12.36 -1.54
C PRO A 70 -0.98 13.00 -2.23
N GLY A 71 -0.82 14.31 -2.08
CA GLY A 71 0.30 15.06 -2.69
C GLY A 71 1.67 14.62 -2.17
N ASN A 72 1.70 14.03 -0.97
CA ASN A 72 2.89 13.56 -0.26
C ASN A 72 3.05 12.02 -0.32
N TYR A 73 2.38 11.32 -1.24
CA TYR A 73 2.39 9.85 -1.30
C TYR A 73 3.82 9.27 -1.38
N GLN A 74 4.70 9.86 -2.21
CA GLN A 74 6.12 9.46 -2.28
C GLN A 74 6.85 9.67 -0.94
N THR A 75 6.53 10.74 -0.20
CA THR A 75 7.08 10.96 1.15
C THR A 75 6.72 9.79 2.05
N THR A 76 5.46 9.35 2.06
CA THR A 76 5.02 8.18 2.83
C THR A 76 5.84 6.94 2.49
N LEU A 77 5.97 6.59 1.20
CA LEU A 77 6.74 5.42 0.76
C LEU A 77 8.21 5.53 1.19
N SER A 78 8.84 6.68 0.94
CA SER A 78 10.25 6.91 1.27
C SER A 78 10.52 6.91 2.78
N SER A 79 9.58 7.40 3.59
CA SER A 79 9.69 7.40 5.05
C SER A 79 9.68 5.98 5.61
N PHE A 80 8.78 5.10 5.16
CA PHE A 80 8.83 3.68 5.55
C PHE A 80 10.11 3.01 5.07
N ALA A 81 10.51 3.23 3.81
CA ALA A 81 11.75 2.70 3.26
C ALA A 81 13.01 3.11 4.07
N ALA A 82 13.02 4.33 4.62
CA ALA A 82 14.11 4.84 5.45
C ALA A 82 14.27 4.08 6.79
N LEU A 83 13.25 3.35 7.25
CA LEU A 83 13.36 2.42 8.40
C LEU A 83 14.03 1.09 8.04
N GLY A 84 14.43 0.90 6.77
CA GLY A 84 15.09 -0.30 6.30
C GLY A 84 14.14 -1.47 6.01
N VAL A 85 12.85 -1.20 5.85
CA VAL A 85 11.85 -2.15 5.33
C VAL A 85 11.58 -1.90 3.85
N ASP A 86 11.16 -2.92 3.13
CA ASP A 86 10.60 -2.76 1.79
C ASP A 86 9.20 -2.12 1.87
N VAL A 87 8.77 -1.49 0.79
CA VAL A 87 7.41 -0.95 0.65
C VAL A 87 6.75 -1.62 -0.55
N GLN A 88 5.46 -1.90 -0.43
CA GLN A 88 4.66 -2.48 -1.52
C GLN A 88 3.34 -1.75 -1.62
N ILE A 89 2.90 -1.52 -2.85
CA ILE A 89 1.53 -1.08 -3.14
C ILE A 89 0.74 -2.36 -3.42
N THR A 90 -0.14 -2.75 -2.51
CA THR A 90 -0.63 -4.14 -2.45
C THR A 90 -2.01 -4.33 -3.06
N GLU A 91 -2.85 -3.28 -3.07
CA GLU A 91 -4.28 -3.41 -3.42
C GLU A 91 -4.76 -2.20 -4.24
N LEU A 92 -3.93 -1.70 -5.16
CA LEU A 92 -4.19 -0.46 -5.87
C LEU A 92 -5.51 -0.53 -6.65
N ASP A 93 -6.42 0.38 -6.35
CA ASP A 93 -7.59 0.69 -7.17
C ASP A 93 -7.95 2.18 -7.01
N ILE A 94 -8.37 2.82 -8.10
CA ILE A 94 -8.62 4.28 -8.13
C ILE A 94 -9.96 4.54 -8.81
N GLU A 95 -10.99 4.87 -8.04
CA GLU A 95 -12.30 5.18 -8.62
C GLU A 95 -12.24 6.37 -9.60
N GLY A 96 -13.06 6.29 -10.65
CA GLY A 96 -13.22 7.34 -11.65
C GLY A 96 -12.99 6.83 -13.08
N SER A 97 -12.75 7.76 -13.98
CA SER A 97 -12.49 7.51 -15.40
C SER A 97 -11.73 8.68 -16.04
N GLY A 98 -11.32 8.51 -17.30
CA GLY A 98 -10.71 9.56 -18.10
C GLY A 98 -9.34 10.02 -17.58
N SER A 99 -8.94 11.24 -17.95
CA SER A 99 -7.59 11.77 -17.70
C SER A 99 -7.22 11.90 -16.21
N ALA A 100 -8.22 12.09 -15.34
CA ALA A 100 -7.99 12.17 -13.90
C ALA A 100 -7.56 10.81 -13.32
N GLN A 101 -8.20 9.71 -13.73
CA GLN A 101 -7.82 8.36 -13.32
C GLN A 101 -6.43 8.01 -13.85
N VAL A 102 -6.15 8.30 -15.12
CA VAL A 102 -4.81 8.14 -15.74
C VAL A 102 -3.73 8.85 -14.93
N SER A 103 -3.95 10.14 -14.64
CA SER A 103 -2.98 10.96 -13.91
C SER A 103 -2.71 10.42 -12.51
N ASN A 104 -3.71 9.86 -11.85
CA ASN A 104 -3.55 9.28 -10.52
C ASN A 104 -2.81 7.95 -10.54
N TYR A 105 -3.10 7.05 -11.48
CA TYR A 105 -2.31 5.83 -11.68
C TYR A 105 -0.85 6.16 -11.99
N GLU A 106 -0.60 7.12 -12.88
CA GLU A 106 0.76 7.60 -13.18
C GLU A 106 1.49 8.13 -11.94
N ARG A 107 0.82 8.94 -11.10
CA ARG A 107 1.40 9.48 -9.87
C ARG A 107 1.83 8.37 -8.91
N VAL A 108 0.98 7.37 -8.72
CA VAL A 108 1.26 6.22 -7.84
C VAL A 108 2.45 5.41 -8.37
N VAL A 109 2.47 5.08 -9.66
CA VAL A 109 3.58 4.34 -10.28
C VAL A 109 4.89 5.13 -10.20
N LYS A 110 4.88 6.42 -10.55
CA LYS A 110 6.07 7.30 -10.47
C LYS A 110 6.60 7.40 -9.04
N ALA A 111 5.71 7.51 -8.03
CA ALA A 111 6.11 7.55 -6.64
C ALA A 111 6.82 6.26 -6.18
N CYS A 112 6.31 5.10 -6.58
CA CYS A 112 6.97 3.82 -6.28
C CYS A 112 8.33 3.70 -6.98
N LEU A 113 8.40 4.01 -8.28
CA LEU A 113 9.66 3.98 -9.04
C LEU A 113 10.74 4.92 -8.48
N ALA A 114 10.34 6.01 -7.82
CA ALA A 114 11.25 6.96 -7.18
C ALA A 114 11.83 6.47 -5.84
N VAL A 115 11.34 5.35 -5.29
CA VAL A 115 11.80 4.78 -4.01
C VAL A 115 12.41 3.41 -4.26
N THR A 116 13.74 3.28 -4.11
CA THR A 116 14.48 2.03 -4.40
C THR A 116 13.95 0.79 -3.68
N ARG A 117 13.38 0.97 -2.48
CA ARG A 117 12.78 -0.12 -1.68
C ARG A 117 11.28 -0.32 -1.93
N CYS A 118 10.68 0.40 -2.88
CA CYS A 118 9.34 0.07 -3.35
C CYS A 118 9.46 -1.13 -4.31
N THR A 119 9.05 -2.31 -3.85
CA THR A 119 9.37 -3.58 -4.51
C THR A 119 8.23 -4.16 -5.35
N GLY A 120 7.06 -3.52 -5.38
CA GLY A 120 5.95 -4.01 -6.18
C GLY A 120 4.72 -3.12 -6.14
N ILE A 121 3.93 -3.24 -7.20
CA ILE A 121 2.59 -2.67 -7.34
C ILE A 121 1.66 -3.80 -7.77
N THR A 122 0.61 -4.03 -6.99
CA THR A 122 -0.46 -4.99 -7.30
C THR A 122 -1.77 -4.21 -7.39
N VAL A 123 -2.48 -4.39 -8.49
CA VAL A 123 -3.82 -3.82 -8.72
C VAL A 123 -4.87 -4.79 -8.19
N TRP A 124 -5.90 -4.29 -7.49
CA TRP A 124 -6.86 -5.12 -6.77
C TRP A 124 -8.03 -5.61 -7.64
N GLY A 125 -7.67 -6.29 -8.73
CA GLY A 125 -8.60 -6.88 -9.69
C GLY A 125 -8.19 -6.63 -11.13
N ILE A 126 -9.00 -7.14 -12.05
CA ILE A 126 -8.74 -7.03 -13.50
C ILE A 126 -9.78 -6.11 -14.16
N ARG A 127 -11.03 -6.54 -14.26
CA ARG A 127 -12.12 -5.78 -14.90
C ARG A 127 -12.92 -5.00 -13.88
N ASP A 128 -13.36 -3.80 -14.24
CA ASP A 128 -14.20 -2.94 -13.40
C ASP A 128 -15.41 -3.68 -12.81
N THR A 129 -16.04 -4.58 -13.57
CA THR A 129 -17.23 -5.33 -13.13
C THR A 129 -16.94 -6.42 -12.09
N ASP A 130 -15.70 -6.86 -11.95
CA ASP A 130 -15.28 -7.87 -10.98
C ASP A 130 -14.71 -7.25 -9.70
N SER A 131 -14.54 -5.93 -9.67
CA SER A 131 -14.02 -5.22 -8.50
C SER A 131 -15.00 -5.28 -7.34
N TRP A 132 -14.47 -5.41 -6.12
CA TRP A 132 -15.22 -5.18 -4.89
C TRP A 132 -15.82 -3.76 -4.77
N ARG A 133 -15.30 -2.82 -5.60
CA ARG A 133 -15.73 -1.42 -5.72
C ARG A 133 -16.25 -1.11 -7.13
N ALA A 134 -16.92 -2.08 -7.77
CA ALA A 134 -17.33 -1.99 -9.18
C ALA A 134 -18.09 -0.71 -9.57
N SER A 135 -18.90 -0.14 -8.66
CA SER A 135 -19.64 1.11 -8.92
C SER A 135 -18.75 2.31 -9.22
N GLY A 136 -17.48 2.28 -8.82
CA GLY A 136 -16.52 3.36 -9.05
C GLY A 136 -15.61 3.14 -10.26
N THR A 137 -15.80 2.08 -11.05
CA THR A 137 -14.98 1.74 -12.22
C THR A 137 -13.47 1.89 -11.99
N PRO A 138 -12.88 1.22 -10.97
CA PRO A 138 -11.62 1.66 -10.40
C PRO A 138 -10.36 1.01 -11.00
N LEU A 139 -10.52 0.04 -11.92
CA LEU A 139 -9.44 -0.83 -12.42
C LEU A 139 -8.96 -0.42 -13.81
N LEU A 140 -8.08 -1.23 -14.41
CA LEU A 140 -7.41 -0.94 -15.68
C LEU A 140 -8.16 -1.47 -16.92
N PHE A 141 -9.15 -2.35 -16.73
CA PHE A 141 -9.95 -2.92 -17.81
C PHE A 141 -11.43 -2.66 -17.59
N ASP A 142 -12.17 -2.37 -18.68
CA ASP A 142 -13.62 -2.20 -18.63
C ASP A 142 -14.34 -3.54 -18.39
N GLY A 143 -15.68 -3.51 -18.26
CA GLY A 143 -16.48 -4.71 -18.03
C GLY A 143 -16.43 -5.75 -19.16
N SER A 144 -16.07 -5.33 -20.37
CA SER A 144 -15.87 -6.23 -21.52
C SER A 144 -14.44 -6.78 -21.59
N GLY A 145 -13.54 -6.35 -20.70
CA GLY A 145 -12.14 -6.74 -20.69
C GLY A 145 -11.25 -5.91 -21.63
N ASN A 146 -11.76 -4.81 -22.19
CA ASN A 146 -10.91 -3.92 -22.98
C ASN A 146 -10.05 -3.06 -22.06
N LYS A 147 -8.83 -2.76 -22.51
CA LYS A 147 -7.94 -1.81 -21.81
C LYS A 147 -8.60 -0.42 -21.73
N LYS A 148 -8.59 0.18 -20.54
CA LYS A 148 -8.96 1.59 -20.31
C LYS A 148 -7.78 2.51 -20.61
N ALA A 149 -8.03 3.82 -20.59
CA ALA A 149 -6.97 4.81 -20.73
C ALA A 149 -5.95 4.75 -19.57
N ALA A 150 -6.41 4.38 -18.37
CA ALA A 150 -5.63 4.28 -17.14
C ALA A 150 -4.51 3.22 -17.22
#